data_AF-A0A3P7KE07-F1
#
_entry.id   AF-A0A3P7KE07-F1
#
_cell.length_a   1.000
_cell.length_b   1.000
_cell.length_c   1.000
_cell.angle_alpha   90.00
_cell.angle_beta   90.00
_cell.angle_gamma   90.00
#
_symmetry.space_group_name_H-M   'P 1'
#
loop_
_entity.id
_entity.type
_entity.pdbx_description
1 polymer ?
#
loop_
_entity_poly.entity_id
_entity_poly.type
_entity_poly.pdbx_seq_one_letter_code
_entity_poly.pdbx_strand_id
1 'polypeptide(L)'
;VCVRVHLTQNNVTQTKQSRIIKGTCNATYKEAIMFLIKTKSADLEDTSIIVSVHDLARTVAGDDLIGCVYLGKLAIDKSEHEQWKNTLEHIGKEFKGIHHLKPREEAPNVHVTEATSDSE
;
A
#
# COMPACT_ATOMS: atom_id res chain seq x y z
N VAL A 1 -1.54 9.20 -13.81
CA VAL A 1 -1.67 8.11 -12.81
C VAL A 1 -0.46 7.19 -12.77
N CYS A 2 -0.01 6.80 -11.58
CA CYS A 2 1.00 5.76 -11.35
C CYS A 2 0.57 4.85 -10.19
N VAL A 3 1.18 3.67 -10.10
CA VAL A 3 1.03 2.75 -8.97
C VAL A 3 2.28 2.83 -8.11
N ARG A 4 2.11 3.01 -6.80
CA ARG A 4 3.19 2.98 -5.81
C ARG A 4 2.93 1.85 -4.82
N VAL A 5 3.93 1.01 -4.63
CA VAL A 5 3.89 -0.13 -3.72
C VAL A 5 4.84 0.13 -2.56
N HIS A 6 4.31 0.13 -1.34
CA HIS A 6 5.07 0.20 -0.10
C HIS A 6 5.04 -1.19 0.53
N LEU A 7 6.21 -1.78 0.75
CA LEU A 7 6.35 -3.04 1.47
C LEU A 7 7.07 -2.76 2.78
N THR A 8 6.49 -3.20 3.89
CA THR A 8 7.13 -3.15 5.22
C THR A 8 7.18 -4.55 5.81
N GLN A 9 8.38 -5.00 6.17
CA GLN A 9 8.64 -6.28 6.83
C GLN A 9 9.71 -6.07 7.90
N ASN A 10 9.48 -6.51 9.15
CA ASN A 10 10.43 -6.34 10.26
C ASN A 10 10.87 -4.87 10.44
N ASN A 11 9.94 -3.92 10.36
CA ASN A 11 10.19 -2.47 10.41
C ASN A 11 11.08 -1.91 9.29
N VAL A 12 11.43 -2.70 8.28
CA VAL A 12 12.14 -2.21 7.08
C VAL A 12 11.13 -1.93 5.99
N THR A 13 11.12 -0.69 5.50
CA THR A 13 10.21 -0.24 4.44
C THR A 13 10.96 -0.09 3.12
N GLN A 14 10.37 -0.62 2.04
CA GLN A 14 10.80 -0.46 0.67
C GLN A 14 9.65 0.14 -0.14
N THR A 15 9.93 1.19 -0.92
CA THR A 15 8.94 1.83 -1.79
C THR A 15 9.40 1.74 -3.23
N LYS A 16 8.52 1.27 -4.12
CA LYS A 16 8.74 1.26 -5.56
C LYS A 16 7.52 1.82 -6.30
N GLN A 17 7.76 2.41 -7.46
CA GLN A 17 6.73 3.05 -8.27
C GLN A 17 6.80 2.57 -9.72
N SER A 18 5.64 2.43 -10.34
CA SER A 18 5.49 2.18 -11.77
C SER A 18 5.84 3.42 -12.61
N ARG A 19 5.87 3.26 -13.94
CA ARG A 19 5.81 4.41 -14.83
C ARG A 19 4.53 5.23 -14.64
N ILE A 20 4.56 6.47 -15.09
CA ILE A 20 3.39 7.37 -15.11
C ILE A 20 2.68 7.22 -16.44
N ILE A 21 1.37 7.02 -16.40
CA ILE A 21 0.50 7.02 -17.59
C ILE A 21 -0.45 8.21 -17.48
N LYS A 22 -0.49 9.05 -18.53
CA LYS A 22 -1.27 10.30 -18.55
C LYS A 22 -2.59 10.12 -19.29
N GLY A 23 -3.57 10.97 -19.00
CA GLY A 23 -4.82 11.08 -19.78
C GLY A 23 -5.70 9.83 -19.77
N THR A 24 -5.67 9.04 -18.70
CA THR A 24 -6.46 7.80 -18.61
C THR A 24 -6.93 7.52 -17.19
N CYS A 25 -8.12 6.93 -17.07
CA CYS A 25 -8.65 6.33 -15.85
C CYS A 25 -8.54 4.79 -15.88
N ASN A 26 -8.08 4.21 -16.99
CA ASN A 26 -7.97 2.76 -17.22
C ASN A 26 -6.54 2.40 -17.63
N ALA A 27 -5.58 2.69 -16.74
CA ALA A 27 -4.17 2.49 -17.01
C ALA A 27 -3.79 1.00 -17.07
N THR A 28 -3.01 0.61 -18.07
CA THR A 28 -2.42 -0.74 -18.18
C THR A 28 -0.90 -0.66 -18.07
N TYR A 29 -0.34 -1.22 -17.00
CA TYR A 29 1.10 -1.12 -16.71
C TYR A 29 1.92 -2.25 -17.33
N LYS A 30 1.55 -3.53 -17.16
CA LYS A 30 2.36 -4.69 -17.57
C LYS A 30 3.81 -4.59 -17.06
N GLU A 31 3.97 -4.15 -15.82
CA GLU A 31 5.26 -3.98 -15.14
C GLU A 31 5.33 -4.92 -13.94
N ALA A 32 6.47 -5.56 -13.75
CA ALA A 32 6.76 -6.33 -12.55
C ALA A 32 7.48 -5.43 -11.52
N ILE A 33 6.96 -5.35 -10.31
CA ILE A 33 7.61 -4.67 -9.19
C ILE A 33 8.09 -5.75 -8.22
N MET A 34 9.40 -5.85 -8.04
CA MET A 34 10.04 -6.89 -7.23
C MET A 34 10.60 -6.30 -5.94
N PHE A 35 10.49 -7.02 -4.82
CA PHE A 35 11.08 -6.68 -3.54
C PHE A 35 11.92 -7.85 -3.03
N LEU A 36 12.99 -7.53 -2.30
CA LEU A 36 13.70 -8.54 -1.52
C LEU A 36 13.01 -8.66 -0.16
N ILE A 37 12.59 -9.88 0.19
CA ILE A 37 11.94 -10.19 1.46
C ILE A 37 12.59 -11.40 2.11
N LYS A 38 12.47 -11.50 3.43
CA LYS A 38 12.73 -12.74 4.15
C LYS A 38 11.52 -13.66 4.02
N THR A 39 11.77 -14.96 3.90
CA THR A 39 10.75 -15.97 3.59
C THR A 39 10.48 -16.96 4.73
N LYS A 40 10.98 -16.68 5.95
CA LYS A 40 10.59 -17.47 7.13
C LYS A 40 9.16 -17.11 7.54
N SER A 41 8.41 -18.06 8.10
CA SER A 41 6.99 -17.86 8.47
C SER A 41 6.77 -16.60 9.31
N ALA A 42 7.54 -16.42 10.39
CA ALA A 42 7.41 -15.26 11.26
C ALA A 42 7.67 -13.92 10.53
N ASP A 43 8.60 -13.90 9.58
CA ASP A 43 8.87 -12.70 8.77
C ASP A 43 7.72 -12.42 7.78
N LEU A 44 7.12 -13.47 7.21
CA LEU A 44 6.00 -13.37 6.27
C LEU A 44 4.71 -12.92 6.98
N GLU A 45 4.49 -13.36 8.21
CA GLU A 45 3.38 -12.92 9.07
C GLU A 45 3.49 -11.43 9.43
N ASP A 46 4.70 -10.89 9.63
CA ASP A 46 4.92 -9.45 9.87
C ASP A 46 4.99 -8.59 8.58
N THR A 47 4.75 -9.18 7.42
CA THR A 47 4.80 -8.44 6.15
C THR A 47 3.51 -7.68 5.89
N SER A 48 3.63 -6.41 5.51
CA SER A 48 2.54 -5.58 5.00
C SER A 48 2.90 -5.01 3.64
N ILE A 49 1.91 -4.95 2.75
CA ILE A 49 2.06 -4.36 1.42
C ILE A 49 0.90 -3.41 1.19
N ILE A 50 1.21 -2.17 0.84
CA ILE A 50 0.22 -1.16 0.47
C ILE A 50 0.43 -0.82 -1.00
N VAL A 51 -0.54 -1.17 -1.83
CA VAL A 51 -0.59 -0.80 -3.25
C VAL A 51 -1.48 0.42 -3.38
N SER A 52 -0.93 1.53 -3.86
CA SER A 52 -1.62 2.82 -3.94
C SER A 52 -1.59 3.38 -5.35
N VAL A 53 -2.68 4.01 -5.78
CA VAL A 53 -2.78 4.66 -7.09
C VAL A 53 -2.75 6.16 -6.87
N HIS A 54 -1.85 6.85 -7.57
CA HIS A 54 -1.66 8.29 -7.43
C HIS A 54 -1.89 8.98 -8.77
N ASP A 55 -2.53 10.15 -8.74
CA ASP A 55 -2.54 11.11 -9.84
C ASP A 55 -1.54 12.23 -9.57
N LEU A 56 -0.41 12.18 -10.27
CA LEU A 56 0.67 13.14 -10.06
C LEU A 56 0.39 14.54 -10.65
N ALA A 57 -0.71 14.71 -11.39
CA ALA A 57 -0.99 15.95 -12.14
C ALA A 57 -2.33 16.62 -11.75
N ARG A 58 -3.03 16.11 -10.72
CA ARG A 58 -4.39 16.57 -10.40
C ARG A 58 -4.41 17.87 -9.60
N THR A 59 -3.50 18.06 -8.64
CA THR A 59 -3.39 19.29 -7.85
C THR A 59 -2.05 20.02 -8.09
N VAL A 60 -2.00 21.29 -7.65
CA VAL A 60 -0.78 22.12 -7.69
C VAL A 60 0.34 21.52 -6.82
N ALA A 61 -0.03 20.83 -5.74
CA ALA A 61 0.92 20.12 -4.89
C ALA A 61 1.46 18.84 -5.53
N GLY A 62 0.67 18.23 -6.43
CA GLY A 62 0.98 16.95 -7.07
C GLY A 62 0.85 15.77 -6.10
N ASP A 63 1.02 14.57 -6.64
CA ASP A 63 0.96 13.29 -5.91
C ASP A 63 -0.36 12.99 -5.18
N ASP A 64 -1.48 13.22 -5.85
CA ASP A 64 -2.81 13.01 -5.26
C ASP A 64 -3.15 11.53 -5.18
N LEU A 65 -3.35 11.02 -3.96
CA LEU A 65 -3.82 9.67 -3.75
C LEU A 65 -5.25 9.51 -4.28
N ILE A 66 -5.46 8.53 -5.18
CA ILE A 66 -6.79 8.09 -5.60
C ILE A 66 -7.33 7.04 -4.63
N GLY A 67 -6.49 6.09 -4.22
CA GLY A 67 -6.84 5.07 -3.23
C GLY A 67 -5.81 3.95 -3.10
N CYS A 68 -6.05 3.06 -2.15
CA CYS A 68 -5.14 2.03 -1.66
C CYS A 68 -5.80 0.65 -1.60
N VAL A 69 -4.96 -0.38 -1.65
CA VAL A 69 -5.25 -1.78 -1.37
C VAL A 69 -4.18 -2.29 -0.42
N TYR A 70 -4.56 -3.15 0.51
CA TYR A 70 -3.72 -3.62 1.59
C TYR A 70 -3.58 -5.14 1.53
N LEU A 71 -2.36 -5.67 1.53
CA LEU A 71 -2.08 -7.10 1.63
C LEU A 71 -1.19 -7.37 2.85
N GLY A 72 -1.08 -8.64 3.21
CA GLY A 72 -0.33 -9.04 4.40
C GLY A 72 -1.08 -8.74 5.68
N LYS A 73 -0.37 -8.37 6.74
CA LYS A 73 -0.94 -8.08 8.07
C LYS A 73 -1.96 -6.93 8.09
N LEU A 74 -1.99 -6.10 7.05
CA LEU A 74 -2.92 -4.98 6.93
C LEU A 74 -4.11 -5.28 6.01
N ALA A 75 -4.27 -6.52 5.52
CA ALA A 75 -5.41 -6.88 4.69
C ALA A 75 -6.73 -6.60 5.44
N ILE A 76 -7.70 -6.04 4.72
CA ILE A 76 -9.01 -5.67 5.28
C ILE A 76 -10.11 -6.47 4.57
N ASP A 77 -10.08 -6.48 3.23
CA ASP A 77 -11.10 -7.13 2.43
C ASP A 77 -10.85 -8.63 2.31
N LYS A 78 -11.91 -9.40 2.10
CA LYS A 78 -11.81 -10.84 1.85
C LYS A 78 -10.87 -11.16 0.68
N SER A 79 -10.93 -10.40 -0.41
CA SER A 79 -10.07 -10.63 -1.58
C SER A 79 -8.59 -10.40 -1.28
N GLU A 80 -8.27 -9.45 -0.41
CA GLU A 80 -6.90 -9.15 0.03
C GLU A 80 -6.32 -10.28 0.88
N HIS A 81 -7.12 -10.78 1.83
CA HIS A 81 -6.74 -11.93 2.65
C HIS A 81 -6.53 -13.17 1.80
N GLU A 82 -7.44 -13.47 0.87
CA GLU A 82 -7.33 -14.62 -0.02
C GLU A 82 -6.11 -14.50 -0.94
N GLN A 83 -5.85 -13.33 -1.52
CA GLN A 83 -4.67 -13.08 -2.36
C GLN A 83 -3.37 -13.32 -1.59
N TRP A 84 -3.26 -12.81 -0.36
CA TRP A 84 -2.07 -13.00 0.46
C TRP A 84 -1.91 -14.46 0.90
N LYS A 85 -2.98 -15.08 1.39
CA LYS A 85 -3.01 -16.49 1.79
C LYS A 85 -2.55 -17.40 0.65
N ASN A 86 -3.14 -17.25 -0.53
CA ASN A 86 -2.77 -18.04 -1.71
C ASN A 86 -1.28 -17.90 -2.07
N THR A 87 -0.75 -16.69 -1.97
CA THR A 87 0.66 -16.38 -2.22
C THR A 87 1.59 -17.10 -1.23
N LEU A 88 1.22 -17.16 0.05
CA LEU A 88 2.02 -17.82 1.09
C LEU A 88 1.93 -19.35 1.02
N GLU A 89 0.74 -19.90 0.75
CA GLU A 89 0.52 -21.35 0.70
C GLU A 89 1.13 -22.01 -0.55
N HIS A 90 1.32 -21.24 -1.63
CA HIS A 90 1.81 -21.76 -2.91
C HIS A 90 2.98 -20.94 -3.45
N ILE A 91 4.10 -20.95 -2.72
CA ILE A 91 5.33 -20.24 -3.09
C ILE A 91 5.77 -20.64 -4.51
N GLY A 92 6.09 -19.63 -5.32
CA GLY A 92 6.52 -19.81 -6.72
C GLY A 92 5.37 -19.82 -7.74
N LYS A 93 4.11 -19.76 -7.28
CA LYS A 93 2.94 -19.62 -8.14
C LYS A 93 2.40 -18.18 -8.12
N GLU A 94 2.10 -17.65 -9.31
CA GLU A 94 1.47 -16.34 -9.44
C GLU A 94 -0.05 -16.43 -9.27
N PHE A 95 -0.62 -15.47 -8.54
CA PHE A 95 -2.07 -15.33 -8.36
C PHE A 95 -2.52 -13.96 -8.85
N LYS A 96 -3.57 -13.95 -9.68
CA LYS A 96 -4.19 -12.74 -10.19
C LYS A 96 -5.47 -12.44 -9.39
N GLY A 97 -5.54 -11.24 -8.83
CA GLY A 97 -6.70 -10.72 -8.10
C GLY A 97 -7.16 -9.36 -8.61
N ILE A 98 -8.42 -9.02 -8.34
CA ILE A 98 -8.97 -7.67 -8.51
C ILE A 98 -9.36 -7.17 -7.13
N HIS A 99 -8.94 -5.95 -6.80
CA HIS A 99 -9.18 -5.32 -5.50
C HIS A 99 -9.79 -3.94 -5.69
N HIS A 100 -10.68 -3.57 -4.78
CA HIS A 100 -11.30 -2.24 -4.79
C HIS A 100 -10.39 -1.26 -4.07
N LEU A 101 -10.15 -0.10 -4.70
CA LEU A 101 -9.39 0.97 -4.06
C LEU A 101 -10.19 1.56 -2.91
N LYS A 102 -9.52 1.76 -1.78
CA LYS A 102 -10.07 2.37 -0.56
C LYS A 102 -9.38 3.69 -0.25
N PRO A 103 -10.05 4.62 0.44
CA PRO A 103 -9.37 5.76 1.05
C PRO A 103 -8.24 5.28 1.96
N ARG A 104 -7.23 6.12 2.19
CA ARG A 104 -6.21 5.81 3.19
C ARG A 104 -6.86 5.80 4.56
N GLU A 105 -6.65 4.75 5.35
CA GLU A 105 -6.93 4.83 6.78
C GLU A 105 -6.02 5.89 7.40
N GLU A 106 -6.62 7.02 7.81
CA GLU A 106 -5.96 8.01 8.64
C GLU A 106 -5.95 7.50 10.08
N ALA A 107 -4.83 7.71 10.79
CA ALA A 107 -4.82 7.54 12.24
C ALA A 107 -5.87 8.49 12.84
N PRO A 108 -6.58 8.09 13.93
CA PRO A 108 -7.55 8.97 14.56
C PRO A 108 -6.91 10.31 14.89
N ASN A 109 -7.62 11.38 14.56
CA ASN A 109 -7.14 12.75 14.70
C ASN A 109 -6.82 13.03 16.18
N VAL A 110 -5.54 13.00 16.55
CA VAL A 110 -5.11 13.25 17.93
C VAL A 110 -5.25 14.75 18.17
N HIS A 111 -6.38 15.16 18.75
CA HIS A 111 -6.55 16.54 19.20
C HIS A 111 -5.54 16.79 20.32
N VAL A 112 -4.46 17.50 20.01
CA VAL A 112 -3.55 18.04 21.02
C VAL A 112 -4.31 19.18 21.68
N THR A 113 -4.96 18.93 22.81
CA THR A 113 -5.41 20.02 23.69
C THR A 113 -4.17 20.75 24.17
N GLU A 114 -4.07 22.04 23.82
CA GLU A 114 -2.97 22.93 24.16
C GLU A 114 -2.63 22.81 25.65
N ALA A 115 -1.34 22.65 25.95
CA ALA A 115 -0.84 22.65 27.32
C ALA A 115 -1.17 24.00 27.95
N THR A 116 -1.81 23.97 29.12
CA THR A 116 -2.01 25.14 29.97
C THR A 116 -0.65 25.78 30.24
N SER A 117 -0.45 27.00 29.73
CA SER A 117 0.68 27.84 30.07
C SER A 117 0.69 28.08 31.57
N ASP A 118 1.69 27.53 32.27
CA ASP A 118 2.02 27.93 33.64
C ASP A 118 2.24 29.44 33.65
N SER A 119 1.36 30.15 34.35
CA SER A 119 1.53 31.56 34.67
C SER A 119 2.24 31.66 36.01
N GLU A 120 3.24 32.54 36.06
CA GLU A 120 4.18 32.83 37.16
C GLU A 120 3.57 32.99 38.56
#